data_AF-A0A3S3Z4F1-F1
#
_entry.id   AF-A0A3S3Z4F1-F1
#
_cell.length_a   1.000
_cell.length_b   1.000
_cell.length_c   1.000
_cell.angle_alpha   90.00
_cell.angle_beta   90.00
_cell.angle_gamma   90.00
#
_symmetry.space_group_name_H-M   'P 1'
#
loop_
_entity.id
_entity.type
_entity.pdbx_description
1 polymer ?
#
loop_
_entity_poly.entity_id
_entity_poly.type
_entity_poly.pdbx_seq_one_letter_code
_entity_poly.pdbx_strand_id
1 'polypeptide(L)'
;MSSNYNLPQTPTTFLRTITIIHLALAAGQVLFGIVVLSLNKRIIINVRDTRDPLVYAVPALAIICFVLSGFLYKKVLSGGIRPDSTLKGKLMMYQTALIIRLALLEGPSLFGIVAFFLTGSLFFLLISLVLIGYFIYIRPTKDNIEETLELTYAEKETFNRRDEYLQ
;
A
#
# COMPACT_ATOMS: atom_id res chain seq x y z
N MET A 1 13.14 2.49 -30.84
CA MET A 1 12.35 3.68 -30.47
C MET A 1 10.98 3.18 -30.05
N SER A 2 10.81 2.81 -28.78
CA SER A 2 9.53 2.32 -28.26
C SER A 2 8.58 3.51 -28.12
N SER A 3 7.54 3.53 -28.94
CA SER A 3 6.42 4.45 -28.78
C SER A 3 5.77 4.17 -27.43
N ASN A 4 6.13 4.96 -26.41
CA ASN A 4 5.42 4.99 -25.14
C ASN A 4 4.09 5.67 -25.41
N TYR A 5 3.06 4.86 -25.67
CA TYR A 5 1.67 5.33 -25.69
C TYR A 5 1.29 5.78 -24.29
N ASN A 6 1.71 6.98 -23.91
CA ASN A 6 1.18 7.70 -22.77
C ASN A 6 -0.23 8.12 -23.16
N LEU A 7 -1.21 7.23 -22.95
CA LEU A 7 -2.62 7.61 -23.03
C LEU A 7 -2.79 8.90 -22.23
N PRO A 8 -3.46 9.91 -22.79
CA PRO A 8 -3.54 11.20 -22.15
C PRO A 8 -4.30 11.01 -20.82
N GLN A 9 -3.59 11.22 -19.72
CA GLN A 9 -4.08 10.98 -18.36
C GLN A 9 -4.86 12.19 -17.90
N THR A 10 -6.06 11.97 -17.38
CA THR A 10 -6.84 13.00 -16.68
C THR A 10 -6.75 12.76 -15.17
N PRO A 11 -7.05 13.77 -14.33
CA PRO A 11 -7.13 13.57 -12.88
C PRO A 11 -8.04 12.41 -12.47
N THR A 12 -9.16 12.21 -13.19
CA THR A 12 -10.11 11.13 -12.90
C THR A 12 -9.55 9.75 -13.20
N THR A 13 -8.90 9.57 -14.36
CA THR A 13 -8.29 8.28 -14.70
C THR A 13 -7.17 7.93 -13.73
N PHE A 14 -6.37 8.93 -13.32
CA PHE A 14 -5.32 8.76 -12.33
C PHE A 14 -5.86 8.30 -10.97
N LEU A 15 -6.82 9.06 -10.39
CA LEU A 15 -7.43 8.74 -9.10
C LEU A 15 -8.12 7.36 -9.10
N ARG A 16 -8.79 7.02 -10.21
CA ARG A 16 -9.41 5.71 -10.40
C ARG A 16 -8.36 4.61 -10.40
N THR A 17 -7.25 4.80 -11.10
CA THR A 17 -6.17 3.80 -11.21
C THR A 17 -5.56 3.50 -9.84
N ILE A 18 -5.14 4.51 -9.09
CA ILE A 18 -4.53 4.30 -7.76
C ILE A 18 -5.53 3.72 -6.75
N THR A 19 -6.82 4.06 -6.88
CA THR A 19 -7.88 3.49 -6.04
C THR A 19 -8.09 2.02 -6.35
N ILE A 20 -8.12 1.62 -7.63
CA ILE A 20 -8.25 0.22 -8.03
C ILE A 20 -7.05 -0.59 -7.51
N ILE A 21 -5.83 -0.07 -7.65
CA ILE A 21 -4.62 -0.74 -7.14
C ILE A 21 -4.74 -0.96 -5.63
N HIS A 22 -5.06 0.08 -4.86
CA HIS A 22 -5.20 -0.02 -3.40
C HIS A 22 -6.28 -1.03 -3.00
N LEU A 23 -7.46 -0.94 -3.60
CA LEU A 23 -8.58 -1.84 -3.28
C LEU A 23 -8.29 -3.29 -3.67
N ALA A 24 -7.64 -3.54 -4.81
CA ALA A 24 -7.29 -4.89 -5.25
C ALA A 24 -6.31 -5.56 -4.28
N LEU A 25 -5.26 -4.85 -3.86
CA LEU A 25 -4.27 -5.36 -2.90
C LEU A 25 -4.88 -5.53 -1.49
N ALA A 26 -5.77 -4.63 -1.06
CA ALA A 26 -6.49 -4.77 0.20
C ALA A 26 -7.46 -5.96 0.17
N ALA A 27 -8.22 -6.14 -0.91
CA ALA A 27 -9.15 -7.24 -1.06
C ALA A 27 -8.42 -8.59 -1.12
N GLY A 28 -7.27 -8.67 -1.78
CA GLY A 28 -6.46 -9.90 -1.89
C GLY A 28 -6.08 -10.46 -0.53
N GLN A 29 -5.48 -9.65 0.34
CA GLN A 29 -5.10 -10.07 1.69
C GLN A 29 -6.32 -10.40 2.58
N VAL A 30 -7.42 -9.64 2.49
CA VAL A 30 -8.65 -9.92 3.26
C VAL A 30 -9.27 -11.24 2.84
N LEU A 31 -9.46 -11.46 1.54
CA LEU A 31 -10.03 -12.70 1.01
C LEU A 31 -9.14 -13.89 1.35
N PHE A 32 -7.82 -13.75 1.21
CA PHE A 32 -6.89 -14.82 1.57
C PHE A 32 -6.96 -15.15 3.07
N GLY A 33 -7.02 -14.14 3.94
CA GLY A 33 -7.22 -14.32 5.37
C GLY A 33 -8.52 -15.08 5.70
N ILE A 34 -9.64 -14.71 5.06
CA ILE A 34 -10.93 -15.39 5.25
C ILE A 34 -10.88 -16.86 4.80
N VAL A 35 -10.27 -17.14 3.65
CA VAL A 35 -10.10 -18.51 3.14
C VAL A 35 -9.26 -19.34 4.11
N VAL A 36 -8.11 -18.83 4.51
CA VAL A 36 -7.19 -19.51 5.45
C VAL A 36 -7.86 -19.75 6.81
N LEU A 37 -8.64 -18.79 7.31
CA LEU A 37 -9.41 -18.95 8.55
C LEU A 37 -10.45 -20.07 8.44
N SER A 38 -11.11 -20.20 7.29
CA SER A 38 -12.12 -21.23 7.04
C SER A 38 -11.50 -22.63 6.87
N LEU A 39 -10.28 -22.72 6.32
CA LEU A 39 -9.56 -23.99 6.13
C LEU A 39 -8.91 -24.50 7.41
N ASN A 40 -8.57 -23.62 8.36
CA ASN A 40 -7.95 -23.99 9.61
C ASN A 40 -8.92 -24.67 10.59
N LYS A 41 -8.79 -25.99 10.73
CA LYS A 41 -9.66 -26.81 11.61
C LYS A 41 -9.29 -26.76 13.09
N ARG A 42 -8.09 -26.28 13.43
CA ARG A 42 -7.60 -26.18 14.80
C ARG A 42 -7.00 -24.81 15.03
N ILE A 43 -7.83 -23.92 15.56
CA ILE A 43 -7.40 -22.57 15.92
C ILE A 43 -6.80 -22.61 17.32
N ILE A 44 -5.55 -22.15 17.44
CA ILE A 44 -4.79 -22.13 18.67
C ILE A 44 -4.63 -20.67 19.11
N ILE A 45 -4.96 -20.41 20.37
CA ILE A 45 -4.65 -19.13 21.03
C ILE A 45 -3.42 -19.38 21.90
N ASN A 46 -2.25 -19.40 21.28
CA ASN A 46 -0.98 -19.52 22.00
C ASN A 46 -0.03 -18.42 21.56
N VAL A 47 0.27 -17.53 22.50
CA VAL A 47 1.09 -16.33 22.29
C VAL A 47 2.53 -16.53 22.79
N ARG A 48 2.87 -17.74 23.27
CA ARG A 48 4.14 -18.01 23.98
C ARG A 48 4.85 -19.29 23.54
N ASP A 49 4.56 -19.83 22.35
CA ASP A 49 5.34 -20.95 21.82
C ASP A 49 6.71 -20.47 21.31
N THR A 50 7.64 -20.28 22.23
CA THR A 50 8.98 -19.74 21.96
C THR A 50 9.88 -20.70 21.16
N ARG A 51 9.42 -21.92 20.87
CA ARG A 51 10.13 -22.91 20.05
C ARG A 51 9.90 -22.69 18.56
N ASP A 52 8.80 -22.03 18.19
CA ASP A 52 8.50 -21.73 16.79
C ASP A 52 9.26 -20.47 16.34
N PRO A 53 10.19 -20.58 15.36
CA PRO A 53 10.92 -19.42 14.85
C PRO A 53 10.00 -18.35 14.24
N LEU A 54 8.79 -18.70 13.79
CA LEU A 54 7.82 -17.76 13.23
C LEU A 54 7.35 -16.72 14.26
N VAL A 55 7.34 -17.06 15.55
CA VAL A 55 6.98 -16.13 16.65
C VAL A 55 7.90 -14.92 16.70
N TYR A 56 9.14 -15.04 16.21
CA TYR A 56 10.07 -13.92 16.10
C TYR A 56 10.13 -13.35 14.68
N ALA A 57 10.10 -14.21 13.66
CA ALA A 57 10.24 -13.79 12.26
C ALA A 57 9.06 -12.94 11.78
N VAL A 58 7.82 -13.31 12.09
CA VAL A 58 6.62 -12.59 11.62
C VAL A 58 6.56 -11.17 12.20
N PRO A 59 6.69 -10.95 13.54
CA PRO A 59 6.72 -9.59 14.07
C PRO A 59 7.92 -8.78 13.59
N ALA A 60 9.12 -9.39 13.51
CA ALA A 60 10.31 -8.68 13.05
C ALA A 60 10.14 -8.19 11.61
N LEU A 61 9.67 -9.06 10.70
CA LEU A 61 9.38 -8.69 9.32
C LEU A 61 8.31 -7.59 9.25
N ALA A 62 7.23 -7.72 10.02
CA ALA A 62 6.17 -6.71 10.08
C ALA A 62 6.70 -5.33 10.49
N ILE A 63 7.53 -5.26 11.54
CA ILE A 63 8.11 -4.00 12.02
C ILE A 63 9.07 -3.42 10.99
N ILE A 64 10.01 -4.22 10.46
CA ILE A 64 11.01 -3.77 9.49
C ILE A 64 10.31 -3.21 8.25
N CYS A 65 9.38 -3.98 7.69
CA CYS A 65 8.66 -3.58 6.49
C CYS A 65 7.72 -2.39 6.72
N PHE A 66 7.08 -2.29 7.89
CA PHE A 66 6.28 -1.12 8.26
C PHE A 66 7.14 0.16 8.28
N VAL A 67 8.29 0.13 8.97
CA VAL A 67 9.21 1.28 9.02
C VAL A 67 9.76 1.61 7.63
N LEU A 68 10.19 0.58 6.89
CA LEU A 68 10.77 0.74 5.56
C LEU A 68 9.74 1.29 4.56
N SER A 69 8.46 0.93 4.69
CA SER A 69 7.39 1.45 3.85
C SER A 69 7.27 2.97 3.93
N GLY A 70 7.30 3.53 5.15
CA GLY A 70 7.23 4.97 5.36
C GLY A 70 8.51 5.68 4.93
N PHE A 71 9.67 5.08 5.20
CA PHE A 71 10.96 5.64 4.81
C PHE A 71 11.12 5.72 3.28
N LEU A 72 10.88 4.61 2.57
CA LEU A 72 11.01 4.57 1.11
C LEU A 72 9.94 5.40 0.43
N TYR A 73 8.72 5.45 0.95
CA TYR A 73 7.68 6.35 0.46
C TYR A 73 8.16 7.80 0.42
N LYS A 74 8.67 8.30 1.55
CA LYS A 74 9.20 9.67 1.65
C LYS A 74 10.43 9.87 0.76
N LYS A 75 11.36 8.91 0.74
CA LYS A 75 12.58 8.98 -0.05
C LYS A 75 12.32 9.05 -1.55
N VAL A 76 11.35 8.28 -2.06
CA VAL A 76 10.95 8.30 -3.46
C VAL A 76 10.29 9.64 -3.82
N LEU A 77 9.42 10.18 -2.96
CA LEU A 77 8.81 11.49 -3.18
C LEU A 77 9.86 12.61 -3.20
N SER A 78 10.71 12.69 -2.16
CA SER A 78 11.72 13.76 -2.04
C SER A 78 12.81 13.67 -3.10
N GLY A 79 13.15 12.47 -3.57
CA GLY A 79 14.15 12.27 -4.61
C GLY A 79 13.59 12.39 -6.04
N GLY A 80 12.30 12.10 -6.24
CA GLY A 80 11.65 12.08 -7.54
C GLY A 80 11.00 13.40 -7.96
N ILE A 81 10.61 14.24 -7.00
CA ILE A 81 9.94 15.51 -7.26
C ILE A 81 10.96 16.65 -7.26
N ARG A 82 11.24 17.19 -8.45
CA ARG A 82 12.05 18.40 -8.64
C ARG A 82 11.16 19.67 -8.54
N PRO A 83 11.71 20.84 -8.18
CA PRO A 83 10.94 22.09 -8.09
C PRO A 83 10.20 22.47 -9.38
N ASP A 84 10.76 22.12 -10.54
CA ASP A 84 10.22 22.36 -11.88
C ASP A 84 9.34 21.22 -12.42
N SER A 85 8.97 20.25 -11.57
CA SER A 85 8.14 19.12 -11.99
C SER A 85 6.74 19.57 -12.37
N THR A 86 6.24 19.09 -13.51
CA THR A 86 4.84 19.27 -13.88
C THR A 86 3.92 18.51 -12.92
N LEU A 87 2.64 18.91 -12.87
CA LEU A 87 1.62 18.21 -12.09
C LEU A 87 1.57 16.72 -12.43
N LYS A 88 1.62 16.39 -13.73
CA LYS A 88 1.68 15.00 -14.19
C LYS A 88 2.87 14.25 -13.60
N GLY A 89 4.06 14.86 -13.63
CA GLY A 89 5.27 14.27 -13.05
C GLY A 89 5.14 14.00 -11.56
N LYS A 90 4.59 14.96 -10.80
CA LYS A 90 4.34 14.82 -9.36
C LYS A 90 3.38 13.66 -9.07
N LEU A 91 2.28 13.57 -9.81
CA LEU A 91 1.28 12.50 -9.67
C LEU A 91 1.86 11.12 -10.01
N MET A 92 2.68 11.01 -11.05
CA MET A 92 3.37 9.75 -11.40
C MET A 92 4.36 9.31 -10.32
N MET A 93 5.11 10.26 -9.74
CA MET A 93 6.02 9.97 -8.62
C MET A 93 5.25 9.55 -7.36
N TYR A 94 4.11 10.18 -7.08
CA TYR A 94 3.22 9.76 -6.01
C TYR A 94 2.72 8.33 -6.21
N GLN A 95 2.24 7.98 -7.40
CA GLN A 95 1.78 6.64 -7.70
C GLN A 95 2.88 5.60 -7.49
N THR A 96 4.10 5.90 -7.96
CA THR A 96 5.26 5.03 -7.77
C THR A 96 5.57 4.83 -6.29
N ALA A 97 5.66 5.92 -5.53
CA ALA A 97 5.91 5.88 -4.09
C ALA A 97 4.82 5.08 -3.35
N LEU A 98 3.55 5.30 -3.70
CA LEU A 98 2.42 4.60 -3.12
C LEU A 98 2.51 3.09 -3.38
N ILE A 99 2.73 2.65 -4.62
CA ILE A 99 2.84 1.23 -4.95
C ILE A 99 3.94 0.55 -4.13
N ILE A 100 5.11 1.20 -4.00
CA ILE A 100 6.21 0.69 -3.16
C ILE A 100 5.77 0.56 -1.70
N ARG A 101 5.09 1.59 -1.16
CA ARG A 101 4.59 1.58 0.22
C ARG A 101 3.58 0.45 0.44
N LEU A 102 2.65 0.25 -0.50
CA LEU A 102 1.64 -0.81 -0.42
C LEU A 102 2.30 -2.20 -0.48
N ALA A 103 3.20 -2.44 -1.43
CA ALA A 103 3.89 -3.73 -1.57
C ALA A 103 4.69 -4.11 -0.30
N LEU A 104 5.34 -3.13 0.33
CA LEU A 104 6.08 -3.34 1.59
C LEU A 104 5.17 -3.69 2.76
N LEU A 105 3.92 -3.24 2.79
CA LEU A 105 2.96 -3.58 3.84
C LEU A 105 2.21 -4.88 3.57
N GLU A 106 1.95 -5.17 2.29
CA GLU A 106 1.26 -6.39 1.85
C GLU A 106 2.10 -7.65 2.11
N GLY A 107 3.41 -7.61 1.80
CA GLY A 107 4.33 -8.73 2.02
C GLY A 107 4.27 -9.35 3.42
N PRO A 108 4.53 -8.60 4.51
CA PRO A 108 4.42 -9.11 5.87
C PRO A 108 2.99 -9.47 6.28
N SER A 109 1.97 -8.79 5.75
CA SER A 109 0.56 -9.14 5.98
C SER A 109 0.24 -10.53 5.46
N LEU A 110 0.56 -10.80 4.19
CA LEU A 110 0.38 -12.13 3.58
C LEU A 110 1.24 -13.19 4.27
N PHE A 111 2.48 -12.86 4.64
CA PHE A 111 3.35 -13.78 5.37
C PHE A 111 2.75 -14.20 6.73
N GLY A 112 2.18 -13.27 7.50
CA GLY A 112 1.47 -13.59 8.74
C GLY A 112 0.23 -14.46 8.53
N ILE A 113 -0.50 -14.27 7.42
CA ILE A 113 -1.64 -15.13 7.06
C ILE A 113 -1.15 -16.55 6.74
N VAL A 114 -0.03 -16.69 6.00
CA VAL A 114 0.59 -18.00 5.74
C VAL A 114 1.08 -18.65 7.04
N ALA A 115 1.71 -17.90 7.93
CA ALA A 115 2.14 -18.43 9.23
C ALA A 115 0.96 -18.94 10.06
N PHE A 116 -0.17 -18.22 10.05
CA PHE A 116 -1.41 -18.71 10.64
C PHE A 116 -1.94 -19.97 9.93
N PHE A 117 -1.86 -20.05 8.60
CA PHE A 117 -2.25 -21.25 7.86
C PHE A 117 -1.47 -22.50 8.29
N LEU A 118 -0.16 -22.35 8.51
CA LEU A 118 0.72 -23.46 8.85
C LEU A 118 0.62 -23.89 10.32
N THR A 119 0.37 -22.95 11.22
CA THR A 119 0.46 -23.19 12.68
C THR A 119 -0.89 -23.23 13.37
N GLY A 120 -1.94 -22.68 12.77
CA GLY A 120 -3.23 -22.45 13.41
C GLY A 120 -3.20 -21.36 14.49
N SER A 121 -2.08 -20.67 14.72
CA SER A 121 -1.96 -19.67 15.78
C SER A 121 -2.55 -18.31 15.39
N LEU A 122 -3.57 -17.86 16.12
CA LEU A 122 -4.20 -16.54 15.88
C LEU A 122 -3.24 -15.38 16.07
N PHE A 123 -2.14 -15.56 16.80
CA PHE A 123 -1.12 -14.52 16.98
C PHE A 123 -0.64 -13.95 15.64
N PHE A 124 -0.36 -14.81 14.65
CA PHE A 124 0.11 -14.37 13.34
C PHE A 124 -0.99 -13.65 12.55
N LEU A 125 -2.23 -14.15 12.61
CA LEU A 125 -3.36 -13.52 11.94
C LEU A 125 -3.68 -12.14 12.50
N LEU A 126 -3.54 -11.93 13.82
CA LEU A 126 -3.73 -10.63 14.46
C LEU A 126 -2.71 -9.60 13.98
N ILE A 127 -1.45 -10.00 13.79
CA ILE A 127 -0.42 -9.11 13.21
C ILE A 127 -0.82 -8.71 11.78
N SER A 128 -1.22 -9.67 10.95
CA SER A 128 -1.72 -9.39 9.61
C SER A 128 -2.93 -8.45 9.65
N LEU A 129 -3.86 -8.64 10.59
CA LEU A 129 -5.03 -7.78 10.73
C LEU A 129 -4.67 -6.32 11.06
N VAL A 130 -3.68 -6.11 11.93
CA VAL A 130 -3.16 -4.76 12.22
C VAL A 130 -2.55 -4.13 10.97
N LEU A 131 -1.76 -4.90 10.21
CA LEU A 131 -1.17 -4.43 8.95
C LEU A 131 -2.24 -4.13 7.89
N ILE A 132 -3.26 -4.98 7.73
CA ILE A 132 -4.43 -4.76 6.86
C ILE A 132 -5.14 -3.48 7.28
N GLY A 133 -5.40 -3.29 8.57
CA GLY A 133 -6.06 -2.09 9.10
C GLY A 133 -5.28 -0.83 8.77
N TYR A 134 -3.96 -0.84 8.97
CA TYR A 134 -3.09 0.27 8.57
C TYR A 134 -3.07 0.47 7.04
N PHE A 135 -3.03 -0.61 6.25
CA PHE A 135 -3.07 -0.58 4.79
C PHE A 135 -4.35 0.12 4.30
N ILE A 136 -5.49 -0.17 4.90
CA ILE A 136 -6.78 0.48 4.59
C ILE A 136 -6.76 1.95 5.02
N TYR A 137 -6.18 2.26 6.18
CA TYR A 137 -6.07 3.63 6.69
C TYR A 137 -5.29 4.56 5.73
N ILE A 138 -4.23 4.06 5.10
CA ILE A 138 -3.40 4.85 4.16
C ILE A 138 -3.98 4.96 2.74
N ARG A 139 -5.30 4.79 2.59
CA ARG A 139 -5.98 4.87 1.29
C ARG A 139 -5.65 6.18 0.55
N PRO A 140 -5.27 6.14 -0.74
CA PRO A 140 -5.04 7.34 -1.51
C PRO A 140 -6.37 8.06 -1.76
N THR A 141 -6.54 9.24 -1.17
CA THR A 141 -7.65 10.14 -1.45
C THR A 141 -7.13 11.38 -2.16
N LYS A 142 -8.01 12.11 -2.83
CA LYS A 142 -7.66 13.37 -3.49
C LYS A 142 -6.97 14.33 -2.52
N ASP A 143 -7.56 14.51 -1.35
CA ASP A 143 -7.07 15.43 -0.31
C ASP A 143 -5.68 15.01 0.20
N ASN A 144 -5.48 13.71 0.46
CA ASN A 144 -4.17 13.18 0.87
C ASN A 144 -3.09 13.44 -0.20
N ILE A 145 -3.44 13.35 -1.48
CA ILE A 145 -2.50 13.59 -2.60
C ILE A 145 -2.15 15.08 -2.67
N GLU A 146 -3.16 15.95 -2.61
CA GLU A 146 -2.97 17.40 -2.64
C GLU A 146 -2.08 17.90 -1.50
N GLU A 147 -2.28 17.35 -0.29
CA GLU A 147 -1.47 17.66 0.89
C GLU A 147 -0.05 17.09 0.77
N THR A 148 0.09 15.80 0.42
CA THR A 148 1.40 15.15 0.35
C THR A 148 2.31 15.74 -0.72
N LEU A 149 1.74 16.17 -1.84
CA LEU A 149 2.48 16.78 -2.94
C LEU A 149 2.64 18.30 -2.81
N GLU A 150 2.08 18.89 -1.75
CA GLU A 150 2.08 20.34 -1.51
C GLU A 150 1.66 21.12 -2.77
N LEU A 151 0.56 20.68 -3.42
CA LEU A 151 0.14 21.26 -4.70
C LEU A 151 -0.20 22.75 -4.54
N THR A 152 0.28 23.55 -5.48
CA THR A 152 -0.05 24.98 -5.57
C THR A 152 -1.53 25.18 -5.91
N TYR A 153 -2.06 26.38 -5.69
CA TYR A 153 -3.47 26.69 -6.00
C TYR A 153 -3.82 26.39 -7.47
N ALA A 154 -2.94 26.78 -8.41
CA ALA A 154 -3.12 26.49 -9.84
C ALA A 154 -3.13 24.99 -10.13
N GLU A 155 -2.22 24.21 -9.52
CA GLU A 155 -2.20 22.76 -9.66
C GLU A 155 -3.43 22.09 -9.07
N LYS A 156 -3.95 22.57 -7.94
CA LYS A 156 -5.20 22.09 -7.35
C LYS A 156 -6.38 22.36 -8.25
N GLU A 157 -6.43 23.53 -8.88
CA GLU A 157 -7.48 23.87 -9.85
C GLU A 157 -7.45 22.89 -11.02
N THR A 158 -6.29 22.69 -11.66
CA THR A 158 -6.10 21.72 -12.75
C THR A 158 -6.44 20.30 -12.29
N PHE A 159 -6.03 19.91 -11.09
CA PHE A 159 -6.35 18.59 -10.54
C PHE A 159 -7.84 18.41 -10.23
N ASN A 160 -8.57 19.51 -9.99
CA ASN A 160 -10.01 19.52 -9.81
C ASN A 160 -10.77 19.50 -11.15
N ARG A 161 -10.15 19.96 -12.24
CA ARG A 161 -10.68 19.86 -13.61
C ARG A 161 -10.54 18.43 -14.12
N ARG A 162 -11.51 17.61 -13.73
CA ARG A 162 -11.56 16.14 -13.85
C ARG A 162 -11.28 15.55 -15.24
N ASP A 163 -11.60 16.29 -16.30
CA ASP A 163 -11.56 15.80 -17.68
C ASP A 163 -10.51 16.51 -18.54
N GLU A 164 -9.78 17.47 -17.97
CA GLU A 164 -8.65 18.09 -18.66
C GLU A 164 -7.42 17.19 -18.63
N TYR A 165 -6.69 17.14 -19.75
CA TYR A 165 -5.49 16.34 -19.85
C TYR A 165 -4.35 16.95 -19.04
N LEU A 166 -3.70 16.11 -18.24
CA LEU A 166 -2.50 16.48 -17.50
C LEU A 166 -1.35 16.71 -18.47
N GLN A 167 -0.85 17.95 -18.51
CA GLN A 167 0.35 18.35 -19.25
C GLN A 167 1.62 18.06 -18.44
#